data_AF-A0A1M6RHC6-F1
#
_entry.id   AF-A0A1M6RHC6-F1
#
_cell.length_a   1.000
_cell.length_b   1.000
_cell.length_c   1.000
_cell.angle_alpha   90.00
_cell.angle_beta   90.00
_cell.angle_gamma   90.00
#
_symmetry.space_group_name_H-M   'P 1'
#
loop_
_entity.id
_entity.type
_entity.pdbx_description
1 polymer ?
#
loop_
_entity_poly.entity_id
_entity_poly.type
_entity_poly.pdbx_seq_one_letter_code
_entity_poly.pdbx_strand_id
1 'polypeptide(L)'
;MPLTGFSTSKDIFTLKNLLCGIGKSEIREQEILISDYPFEPSAVYPTALISANDIECISVDFTVCKVYVQNDIIFISAEYKEKLKQFAESNNIRLILQSWNWDWILEPYLDTEFTKENEERCLARLIENGFTSLEVDTIRAEVKDQMYAYNFDTMLWDWCSLGLSDVLSAMRAKYSKKEFRIFYKRALEIEKRSKISK
;
A
#
# COMPACT_ATOMS: atom_id res chain seq x y z
N MET A 1 -9.85 -7.29 -43.75
CA MET A 1 -10.01 -5.89 -43.31
C MET A 1 -9.12 -5.69 -42.10
N PRO A 2 -8.15 -4.76 -42.11
CA PRO A 2 -7.37 -4.47 -40.91
C PRO A 2 -8.16 -3.51 -40.02
N LEU A 3 -8.41 -3.91 -38.77
CA LEU A 3 -8.93 -3.04 -37.73
C LEU A 3 -7.80 -2.12 -37.27
N THR A 4 -7.80 -0.90 -37.80
CA THR A 4 -6.98 0.22 -37.35
C THR A 4 -7.58 0.81 -36.08
N GLY A 5 -6.78 0.95 -35.03
CA GLY A 5 -7.19 1.68 -33.83
C GLY A 5 -6.24 1.54 -32.64
N PHE A 6 -4.92 1.58 -32.87
CA PHE A 6 -3.95 1.65 -31.77
C PHE A 6 -3.94 3.07 -31.17
N SER A 7 -4.49 3.23 -29.97
CA SER A 7 -4.29 4.41 -29.09
C SER A 7 -3.12 4.17 -28.12
N THR A 8 -2.01 3.64 -28.62
CA THR A 8 -0.94 3.05 -27.79
C THR A 8 -0.24 4.05 -26.87
N SER A 9 -0.10 5.33 -27.23
CA SER A 9 0.73 6.26 -26.45
C SER A 9 0.05 6.81 -25.19
N LYS A 10 -1.25 7.10 -25.26
CA LYS A 10 -2.05 7.55 -24.09
C LYS A 10 -2.27 6.42 -23.10
N ASP A 11 -2.49 5.20 -23.60
CA ASP A 11 -2.72 4.03 -22.77
C ASP A 11 -1.43 3.62 -22.05
N ILE A 12 -0.28 3.60 -22.74
CA ILE A 12 1.03 3.34 -22.10
C ILE A 12 1.39 4.40 -21.07
N PHE A 13 1.09 5.69 -21.32
CA PHE A 13 1.35 6.75 -20.34
C PHE A 13 0.46 6.61 -19.10
N THR A 14 -0.80 6.24 -19.28
CA THR A 14 -1.75 5.98 -18.20
C THR A 14 -1.32 4.76 -17.36
N LEU A 15 -0.85 3.69 -18.01
CA LEU A 15 -0.34 2.49 -17.33
C LEU A 15 0.96 2.75 -16.57
N LYS A 16 1.87 3.56 -17.12
CA LYS A 16 3.09 3.97 -16.39
C LYS A 16 2.79 4.78 -15.13
N ASN A 17 1.67 5.51 -15.10
CA ASN A 17 1.27 6.27 -13.91
C ASN A 17 0.77 5.36 -12.77
N LEU A 18 0.41 4.10 -13.07
CA LEU A 18 0.04 3.11 -12.06
C LEU A 18 1.28 2.58 -11.32
N LEU A 19 2.42 2.42 -12.01
CA LEU A 19 3.67 1.93 -11.43
C LEU A 19 4.63 3.08 -11.05
N CYS A 20 4.49 3.61 -9.84
CA CYS A 20 5.33 4.72 -9.36
C CYS A 20 6.48 4.32 -8.42
N GLY A 21 6.56 3.05 -8.03
CA GLY A 21 7.47 2.60 -6.98
C GLY A 21 7.14 3.20 -5.60
N ILE A 22 8.13 3.21 -4.71
CA ILE A 22 8.01 3.66 -3.31
C ILE A 22 9.14 4.64 -2.91
N GLY A 23 9.84 5.21 -3.90
CA GLY A 23 11.00 6.08 -3.68
C GLY A 23 12.27 5.32 -3.28
N LYS A 24 13.25 6.07 -2.77
CA LYS A 24 14.55 5.58 -2.29
C LYS A 24 14.72 5.88 -0.81
N SER A 25 15.54 5.10 -0.14
CA SER A 25 15.79 5.25 1.29
C SER A 25 17.27 5.12 1.63
N GLU A 26 17.76 5.95 2.54
CA GLU A 26 19.06 5.82 3.16
C GLU A 26 18.87 5.78 4.68
N ILE A 27 19.08 4.61 5.28
CA ILE A 27 18.98 4.43 6.73
C ILE A 27 20.33 4.80 7.36
N ARG A 28 20.32 5.77 8.27
CA ARG A 28 21.47 6.21 9.07
C ARG A 28 21.27 5.76 10.51
N GLU A 29 22.15 6.19 11.42
CA GLU A 29 22.08 5.77 12.83
C GLU A 29 20.80 6.28 13.53
N GLN A 30 20.48 7.57 13.41
CA GLN A 30 19.36 8.23 14.12
C GLN A 30 18.25 8.75 13.20
N GLU A 31 18.37 8.54 11.90
CA GLU A 31 17.45 9.09 10.91
C GLU A 31 17.35 8.21 9.65
N ILE A 32 16.25 8.35 8.93
CA ILE A 32 16.02 7.74 7.62
C ILE A 32 15.78 8.86 6.62
N LEU A 33 16.64 8.97 5.60
CA LEU A 33 16.41 9.86 4.47
C LEU A 33 15.54 9.15 3.45
N ILE A 34 14.42 9.79 3.10
CA ILE A 34 13.55 9.38 2.00
C ILE A 34 13.72 10.36 0.85
N SER A 35 13.79 9.85 -0.38
CA SER A 35 13.85 10.66 -1.60
C SER A 35 13.05 10.02 -2.72
N ASP A 36 12.66 10.81 -3.72
CA ASP A 36 11.84 10.38 -4.86
C ASP A 36 10.52 9.70 -4.43
N TYR A 37 9.97 10.06 -3.26
CA TYR A 37 8.74 9.46 -2.74
C TYR A 37 7.54 9.87 -3.62
N PRO A 38 6.67 8.94 -4.06
CA PRO A 38 5.68 9.26 -5.10
C PRO A 38 4.32 9.73 -4.58
N PHE A 39 4.09 9.72 -3.27
CA PHE A 39 2.79 10.00 -2.68
C PHE A 39 2.72 11.42 -2.09
N GLU A 40 2.22 12.39 -2.87
CA GLU A 40 2.13 13.81 -2.46
C GLU A 40 1.51 14.09 -1.08
N PRO A 41 0.45 13.39 -0.65
CA PRO A 41 -0.14 13.59 0.67
C PRO A 41 0.77 13.21 1.85
N SER A 42 1.84 12.46 1.60
CA SER A 42 2.74 11.96 2.64
C SER A 42 3.62 13.08 3.20
N ALA A 43 3.94 12.96 4.49
CA ALA A 43 4.86 13.86 5.18
C ALA A 43 6.28 13.86 4.60
N VAL A 44 6.65 12.81 3.86
CA VAL A 44 8.00 12.68 3.28
C VAL A 44 8.08 13.01 1.79
N TYR A 45 7.01 13.55 1.21
CA TYR A 45 6.98 13.88 -0.21
C TYR A 45 7.73 15.19 -0.57
N PRO A 46 8.51 15.20 -1.67
CA PRO A 46 9.10 14.03 -2.34
C PRO A 46 10.36 13.54 -1.60
N THR A 47 10.89 14.37 -0.70
CA THR A 47 12.12 14.13 0.06
C THR A 47 11.95 14.68 1.47
N ALA A 48 12.25 13.87 2.48
CA ALA A 48 12.35 14.31 3.86
C ALA A 48 13.25 13.39 4.68
N LEU A 49 13.63 13.87 5.86
CA LEU A 49 14.29 13.07 6.90
C LEU A 49 13.26 12.69 7.95
N ILE A 50 13.28 11.43 8.37
CA ILE A 50 12.49 10.93 9.48
C ILE A 50 13.44 10.70 10.65
N SER A 51 13.24 11.39 11.78
CA SER A 51 14.00 11.11 12.99
C SER A 51 13.55 9.79 13.61
N ALA A 52 14.48 9.02 14.19
CA ALA A 52 14.15 7.85 14.99
C ALA A 52 13.11 8.15 16.10
N ASN A 53 13.15 9.37 16.67
CA ASN A 53 12.22 9.79 17.72
C ASN A 53 10.78 10.01 17.23
N ASP A 54 10.58 10.18 15.93
CA ASP A 54 9.25 10.39 15.33
C ASP A 54 8.60 9.07 14.88
N ILE A 55 9.32 7.95 14.99
CA ILE A 55 8.87 6.63 14.57
C ILE A 55 8.20 5.92 15.74
N GLU A 56 6.94 5.56 15.56
CA GLU A 56 6.14 4.87 16.57
C GLU A 56 6.43 3.36 16.59
N CYS A 57 6.52 2.76 15.40
CA CYS A 57 6.86 1.35 15.21
C CYS A 57 7.20 1.05 13.75
N ILE A 58 7.76 -0.13 13.51
CA ILE A 58 8.14 -0.58 12.16
C ILE A 58 7.60 -1.99 11.93
N SER A 59 7.11 -2.28 10.73
CA SER A 59 6.86 -3.64 10.24
C SER A 59 7.80 -3.96 9.08
N VAL A 60 8.44 -5.13 9.12
CA VAL A 60 9.44 -5.58 8.13
C VAL A 60 9.17 -6.98 7.58
N ASP A 61 8.00 -7.53 7.88
CA ASP A 61 7.79 -8.97 7.79
C ASP A 61 7.44 -9.44 6.37
N PHE A 62 6.80 -8.58 5.56
CA PHE A 62 6.21 -8.98 4.29
C PHE A 62 6.28 -7.88 3.21
N THR A 63 6.65 -8.26 1.98
CA THR A 63 6.77 -7.43 0.75
C THR A 63 7.48 -6.09 0.91
N VAL A 64 6.81 -5.06 1.43
CA VAL A 64 7.33 -3.70 1.62
C VAL A 64 7.38 -3.38 3.11
N CYS A 65 8.51 -2.87 3.59
CA CYS A 65 8.65 -2.44 4.98
C CYS A 65 7.85 -1.16 5.22
N LYS A 66 7.21 -1.06 6.40
CA LYS A 66 6.35 0.04 6.79
C LYS A 66 6.89 0.70 8.05
N VAL A 67 7.20 1.99 7.97
CA VAL A 67 7.60 2.83 9.10
C VAL A 67 6.40 3.67 9.50
N TYR A 68 5.86 3.41 10.70
CA TYR A 68 4.70 4.11 11.22
C TYR A 68 5.15 5.37 11.94
N VAL A 69 4.65 6.51 11.49
CA VAL A 69 4.79 7.81 12.13
C VAL A 69 3.39 8.36 12.42
N GLN A 70 3.29 9.36 13.29
CA GLN A 70 2.02 9.84 13.86
C GLN A 70 0.82 9.80 12.91
N ASN A 71 0.91 10.47 11.77
CA ASN A 71 -0.20 10.58 10.81
C ASN A 71 0.09 9.93 9.45
N ASP A 72 1.14 9.10 9.36
CA ASP A 72 1.57 8.54 8.08
C ASP A 72 2.09 7.09 8.21
N ILE A 73 2.27 6.43 7.08
CA ILE A 73 2.96 5.14 6.96
C ILE A 73 3.92 5.26 5.79
N ILE A 74 5.22 5.22 6.09
CA ILE A 74 6.26 5.39 5.08
C ILE A 74 6.73 4.02 4.59
N PHE A 75 6.82 3.87 3.28
CA PHE A 75 7.26 2.64 2.63
C PHE A 75 8.76 2.65 2.44
N ILE A 76 9.40 1.54 2.78
CA ILE A 76 10.82 1.29 2.53
C ILE A 76 10.96 -0.06 1.83
N SER A 77 11.83 -0.11 0.83
CA SER A 77 12.13 -1.33 0.08
C SER A 77 12.57 -2.47 0.99
N ALA A 78 12.11 -3.69 0.67
CA ALA A 78 12.44 -4.91 1.41
C ALA A 78 13.94 -5.20 1.48
N GLU A 79 14.73 -4.66 0.53
CA GLU A 79 16.19 -4.79 0.51
C GLU A 79 16.84 -4.22 1.78
N TYR A 80 16.17 -3.27 2.44
CA TYR A 80 16.62 -2.66 3.69
C TYR A 80 16.11 -3.37 4.94
N LYS A 81 15.40 -4.50 4.83
CA LYS A 81 14.79 -5.22 5.95
C LYS A 81 15.75 -5.44 7.13
N GLU A 82 16.92 -6.01 6.90
CA GLU A 82 17.88 -6.29 7.99
C GLU A 82 18.46 -5.00 8.58
N LYS A 83 18.66 -3.97 7.74
CA LYS A 83 19.11 -2.65 8.20
C LYS A 83 18.04 -1.94 9.05
N LEU A 84 16.76 -2.09 8.71
CA LEU A 84 15.65 -1.57 9.51
C LEU A 84 15.50 -2.29 10.84
N LYS A 85 15.74 -3.60 10.90
CA LYS A 85 15.77 -4.32 12.19
C LYS A 85 16.86 -3.79 13.11
N GLN A 86 18.08 -3.62 12.59
CA GLN A 86 19.20 -3.06 13.34
C GLN A 86 18.94 -1.62 13.78
N PHE A 87 18.38 -0.80 12.89
CA PHE A 87 17.97 0.57 13.21
C PHE A 87 16.92 0.61 14.33
N ALA A 88 15.91 -0.27 14.25
CA ALA A 88 14.87 -0.38 15.26
C ALA A 88 15.43 -0.80 16.63
N GLU A 89 16.29 -1.82 16.65
CA GLU A 89 16.98 -2.27 17.86
C GLU A 89 17.83 -1.15 18.48
N SER A 90 18.66 -0.49 17.68
CA SER A 90 19.57 0.58 18.16
C SER A 90 18.82 1.79 18.73
N ASN A 91 17.62 2.07 18.21
CA ASN A 91 16.80 3.22 18.61
C ASN A 91 15.64 2.86 19.55
N ASN A 92 15.55 1.60 20.03
CA ASN A 92 14.45 1.11 20.86
C ASN A 92 13.06 1.28 20.21
N ILE A 93 12.97 1.16 18.89
CA ILE A 93 11.72 1.22 18.14
C ILE A 93 11.11 -0.18 18.10
N ARG A 94 9.82 -0.28 18.44
CA ARG A 94 9.11 -1.55 18.45
C ARG A 94 8.90 -2.08 17.03
N LEU A 95 9.25 -3.35 16.81
CA LEU A 95 8.82 -4.10 15.63
C LEU A 95 7.42 -4.67 15.85
N ILE A 96 6.56 -4.53 14.83
CA ILE A 96 5.19 -5.04 14.83
C ILE A 96 4.93 -5.94 13.63
N LEU A 97 3.95 -6.83 13.80
CA LEU A 97 3.46 -7.66 12.70
C LEU A 97 2.80 -6.80 11.63
N GLN A 98 2.90 -7.27 10.40
CA GLN A 98 2.24 -6.72 9.22
C GLN A 98 0.71 -6.66 9.43
N SER A 99 0.10 -5.54 9.04
CA SER A 99 -1.35 -5.47 8.84
C SER A 99 -1.72 -6.06 7.48
N TRP A 100 -2.77 -6.87 7.47
CA TRP A 100 -3.26 -7.61 6.30
C TRP A 100 -4.58 -7.05 5.77
N ASN A 101 -5.02 -5.88 6.25
CA ASN A 101 -6.33 -5.35 5.91
C ASN A 101 -6.46 -5.10 4.41
N TRP A 102 -5.49 -4.41 3.81
CA TRP A 102 -5.51 -4.18 2.37
C TRP A 102 -5.33 -5.48 1.59
N ASP A 103 -4.43 -6.37 2.02
CA ASP A 103 -4.26 -7.70 1.42
C ASP A 103 -5.59 -8.46 1.33
N TRP A 104 -6.35 -8.57 2.43
CA TRP A 104 -7.64 -9.26 2.43
C TRP A 104 -8.75 -8.52 1.67
N ILE A 105 -8.73 -7.19 1.65
CA ILE A 105 -9.68 -6.39 0.86
C ILE A 105 -9.43 -6.64 -0.64
N LEU A 106 -8.16 -6.74 -1.04
CA LEU A 106 -7.71 -6.78 -2.44
C LEU A 106 -7.53 -8.19 -3.00
N GLU A 107 -7.66 -9.24 -2.18
CA GLU A 107 -7.63 -10.65 -2.58
C GLU A 107 -8.41 -10.95 -3.89
N PRO A 108 -9.64 -10.41 -4.13
CA PRO A 108 -10.38 -10.68 -5.36
C PRO A 108 -9.72 -10.19 -6.65
N TYR A 109 -8.66 -9.37 -6.56
CA TYR A 109 -7.97 -8.74 -7.69
C TYR A 109 -6.59 -9.35 -7.97
N LEU A 110 -6.20 -10.39 -7.23
CA LEU A 110 -5.03 -11.20 -7.54
C LEU A 110 -5.25 -12.02 -8.81
N ASP A 111 -4.17 -12.42 -9.48
CA ASP A 111 -4.23 -13.37 -10.60
C ASP A 111 -4.33 -14.82 -10.09
N THR A 112 -5.35 -15.07 -9.26
CA THR A 112 -5.67 -16.39 -8.70
C THR A 112 -7.18 -16.59 -8.65
N GLU A 113 -7.61 -17.84 -8.53
CA GLU A 113 -9.03 -18.15 -8.34
C GLU A 113 -9.51 -17.66 -6.96
N PHE A 114 -10.41 -16.67 -6.98
CA PHE A 114 -11.06 -16.20 -5.77
C PHE A 114 -12.32 -17.03 -5.48
N THR A 115 -12.15 -18.08 -4.68
CA THR A 115 -13.22 -18.99 -4.28
C THR A 115 -14.10 -18.38 -3.18
N LYS A 116 -15.31 -18.92 -3.01
CA LYS A 116 -16.20 -18.55 -1.89
C LYS A 116 -15.55 -18.81 -0.52
N GLU A 117 -14.73 -19.85 -0.40
CA GLU A 117 -13.98 -20.13 0.83
C GLU A 117 -12.95 -19.04 1.13
N ASN A 118 -12.23 -18.56 0.11
CA ASN A 118 -11.31 -17.42 0.24
C ASN A 118 -12.06 -16.16 0.68
N GLU A 119 -13.23 -15.89 0.07
CA GLU A 119 -14.08 -14.76 0.42
C GLU A 119 -14.52 -14.80 1.89
N GLU A 120 -15.06 -15.93 2.35
CA GLU A 120 -15.51 -16.12 3.73
C GLU A 120 -14.34 -15.95 4.72
N ARG A 121 -13.18 -16.51 4.40
CA ARG A 121 -11.97 -16.41 5.22
C ARG A 121 -11.47 -14.97 5.34
N CYS A 122 -11.32 -14.25 4.22
CA CYS A 122 -10.87 -12.86 4.21
C CYS A 122 -11.87 -11.95 4.94
N LEU A 123 -13.17 -12.14 4.71
CA LEU A 123 -14.21 -11.37 5.38
C LEU A 123 -14.22 -11.61 6.89
N ALA A 124 -14.06 -12.85 7.35
CA ALA A 124 -13.99 -13.15 8.79
C ALA A 124 -12.82 -12.40 9.46
N ARG A 125 -11.64 -12.36 8.82
CA ARG A 125 -10.48 -11.62 9.33
C ARG A 125 -10.69 -10.11 9.36
N LEU A 126 -11.34 -9.54 8.35
CA LEU A 126 -11.69 -8.13 8.33
C LEU A 126 -12.73 -7.81 9.42
N ILE A 127 -13.72 -8.67 9.66
CA ILE A 127 -14.68 -8.50 10.76
C ILE A 127 -13.98 -8.52 12.12
N GLU A 128 -12.98 -9.40 12.32
CA GLU A 128 -12.15 -9.40 13.54
C GLU A 128 -11.43 -8.05 13.77
N ASN A 129 -11.08 -7.35 12.69
CA ASN A 129 -10.47 -6.02 12.72
C ASN A 129 -11.51 -4.87 12.72
N GLY A 130 -12.80 -5.16 12.90
CA GLY A 130 -13.83 -4.15 13.06
C GLY A 130 -14.39 -3.58 11.75
N PHE A 131 -14.24 -4.29 10.64
CA PHE A 131 -14.94 -3.98 9.39
C PHE A 131 -16.33 -4.60 9.37
N THR A 132 -17.25 -4.00 8.62
CA THR A 132 -18.53 -4.62 8.26
C THR A 132 -18.48 -5.16 6.84
N SER A 133 -19.30 -6.17 6.51
CA SER A 133 -19.39 -6.68 5.13
C SER A 133 -19.73 -5.56 4.14
N LEU A 134 -20.70 -4.70 4.48
CA LEU A 134 -21.11 -3.57 3.64
C LEU A 134 -19.95 -2.58 3.39
N GLU A 135 -19.14 -2.31 4.41
CA GLU A 135 -17.95 -1.46 4.27
C GLU A 135 -16.93 -2.09 3.34
N VAL A 136 -16.64 -3.39 3.49
CA VAL A 136 -15.71 -4.13 2.62
C VAL A 136 -16.20 -4.10 1.17
N ASP A 137 -17.48 -4.37 0.94
CA ASP A 137 -18.09 -4.35 -0.40
C ASP A 137 -18.00 -2.96 -1.03
N THR A 138 -18.23 -1.91 -0.24
CA THR A 138 -18.12 -0.51 -0.70
C THR A 138 -16.69 -0.17 -1.10
N ILE A 139 -15.70 -0.55 -0.28
CA ILE A 139 -14.28 -0.31 -0.57
C ILE A 139 -13.87 -1.07 -1.84
N ARG A 140 -14.24 -2.36 -1.94
CA ARG A 140 -13.96 -3.19 -3.12
C ARG A 140 -14.57 -2.60 -4.38
N ALA A 141 -15.84 -2.19 -4.34
CA ALA A 141 -16.49 -1.54 -5.47
C ALA A 141 -15.77 -0.25 -5.91
N GLU A 142 -15.23 0.54 -4.97
CA GLU A 142 -14.52 1.78 -5.28
C GLU A 142 -13.19 1.56 -6.01
N VAL A 143 -12.42 0.55 -5.59
CA VAL A 143 -11.05 0.29 -6.07
C VAL A 143 -11.00 -0.69 -7.25
N LYS A 144 -12.05 -1.47 -7.47
CA LYS A 144 -12.13 -2.58 -8.44
C LYS A 144 -11.44 -2.29 -9.77
N ASP A 145 -11.91 -1.29 -10.51
CA ASP A 145 -11.44 -1.06 -11.88
C ASP A 145 -9.96 -0.66 -11.90
N GLN A 146 -9.49 0.07 -10.89
CA GLN A 146 -8.09 0.47 -10.78
C GLN A 146 -7.19 -0.67 -10.35
N MET A 147 -7.67 -1.58 -9.51
CA MET A 147 -6.90 -2.76 -9.10
C MET A 147 -6.78 -3.76 -10.25
N TYR A 148 -7.82 -3.94 -11.06
CA TYR A 148 -7.69 -4.72 -12.30
C TYR A 148 -6.72 -4.07 -13.28
N ALA A 149 -6.81 -2.76 -13.50
CA ALA A 149 -5.86 -2.05 -14.36
C ALA A 149 -4.43 -2.14 -13.81
N TYR A 150 -4.25 -1.98 -12.49
CA TYR A 150 -2.96 -2.10 -11.84
C TYR A 150 -2.38 -3.50 -11.99
N ASN A 151 -3.12 -4.56 -11.70
CA ASN A 151 -2.56 -5.91 -11.68
C ASN A 151 -2.47 -6.54 -13.07
N PHE A 152 -3.52 -6.41 -13.88
CA PHE A 152 -3.62 -7.10 -15.18
C PHE A 152 -3.13 -6.24 -16.34
N ASP A 153 -3.51 -4.97 -16.43
CA ASP A 153 -3.14 -4.13 -17.58
C ASP A 153 -1.67 -3.69 -17.52
N THR A 154 -1.05 -3.64 -16.33
CA THR A 154 0.41 -3.43 -16.20
C THR A 154 1.22 -4.72 -16.36
N MET A 155 0.55 -5.87 -16.52
CA MET A 155 1.16 -7.20 -16.57
C MET A 155 1.98 -7.56 -15.32
N LEU A 156 1.65 -6.97 -14.17
CA LEU A 156 2.24 -7.37 -12.90
C LEU A 156 1.86 -8.83 -12.59
N TRP A 157 0.60 -9.17 -12.80
CA TRP A 157 0.01 -10.50 -12.57
C TRP A 157 0.42 -11.06 -11.21
N ASP A 158 0.36 -10.22 -10.17
CA ASP A 158 0.66 -10.64 -8.83
C ASP A 158 -0.39 -11.66 -8.37
N TRP A 159 0.10 -12.83 -7.97
CA TRP A 159 -0.67 -13.93 -7.43
C TRP A 159 -0.41 -14.15 -5.92
N CYS A 160 0.50 -13.36 -5.33
CA CYS A 160 0.94 -13.49 -3.95
C CYS A 160 0.18 -12.54 -3.02
N SER A 161 0.21 -11.23 -3.29
CA SER A 161 -0.45 -10.22 -2.44
C SER A 161 -0.46 -8.84 -3.11
N LEU A 162 -1.56 -8.10 -2.89
CA LEU A 162 -1.67 -6.68 -3.19
C LEU A 162 -1.98 -5.93 -1.89
N GLY A 163 -1.14 -4.97 -1.52
CA GLY A 163 -1.22 -4.28 -0.23
C GLY A 163 -1.53 -2.78 -0.34
N LEU A 164 -1.28 -2.07 0.76
CA LEU A 164 -1.51 -0.62 0.84
C LEU A 164 -0.73 0.17 -0.24
N SER A 165 0.53 -0.18 -0.50
CA SER A 165 1.33 0.49 -1.53
C SER A 165 0.72 0.36 -2.93
N ASP A 166 0.14 -0.80 -3.23
CA ASP A 166 -0.45 -1.11 -4.53
C ASP A 166 -1.74 -0.31 -4.75
N VAL A 167 -2.65 -0.31 -3.78
CA VAL A 167 -3.89 0.46 -3.91
C VAL A 167 -3.64 1.97 -3.93
N LEU A 168 -2.65 2.48 -3.18
CA LEU A 168 -2.26 3.89 -3.27
C LEU A 168 -1.71 4.23 -4.65
N SER A 169 -0.92 3.34 -5.24
CA SER A 169 -0.36 3.51 -6.58
C SER A 169 -1.45 3.50 -7.65
N ALA A 170 -2.37 2.54 -7.58
CA ALA A 170 -3.50 2.42 -8.47
C ALA A 170 -4.44 3.63 -8.39
N MET A 171 -4.86 4.00 -7.17
CA MET A 171 -5.86 5.06 -6.98
C MET A 171 -5.31 6.46 -7.22
N ARG A 172 -3.99 6.68 -7.11
CA ARG A 172 -3.36 7.94 -7.53
C ARG A 172 -3.58 8.23 -9.01
N ALA A 173 -3.56 7.21 -9.86
CA ALA A 173 -3.76 7.39 -11.31
C ALA A 173 -5.21 7.79 -11.67
N LYS A 174 -6.18 7.37 -10.85
CA LYS A 174 -7.61 7.71 -11.00
C LYS A 174 -7.95 9.10 -10.50
N TYR A 175 -7.50 9.42 -9.28
CA TYR A 175 -8.01 10.57 -8.54
C TYR A 175 -7.28 11.87 -8.87
N SER A 176 -8.02 12.98 -8.81
CA SER A 176 -7.39 14.31 -8.72
C SER A 176 -6.56 14.42 -7.44
N LYS A 177 -5.63 15.40 -7.37
CA LYS A 177 -4.80 15.62 -6.17
C LYS A 177 -5.62 15.75 -4.88
N LYS A 178 -6.76 16.43 -4.93
CA LYS A 178 -7.64 16.65 -3.76
C LYS A 178 -8.30 15.35 -3.32
N GLU A 179 -8.84 14.59 -4.27
CA GLU A 179 -9.47 13.29 -4.00
C GLU A 179 -8.45 12.27 -3.49
N PHE A 180 -7.25 12.25 -4.10
CA PHE A 180 -6.19 11.34 -3.68
C PHE A 180 -5.72 11.63 -2.25
N ARG A 181 -5.64 12.90 -1.84
CA ARG A 181 -5.32 13.25 -0.44
C ARG A 181 -6.36 12.73 0.56
N ILE A 182 -7.64 12.73 0.19
CA ILE A 182 -8.72 12.18 1.02
C ILE A 182 -8.60 10.65 1.06
N PHE A 183 -8.42 10.03 -0.10
CA PHE A 183 -8.23 8.58 -0.21
C PHE A 183 -7.02 8.10 0.58
N TYR A 184 -5.88 8.78 0.46
CA TYR A 184 -4.63 8.45 1.14
C TYR A 184 -4.83 8.33 2.66
N LYS A 185 -5.43 9.37 3.27
CA LYS A 185 -5.75 9.35 4.71
C LYS A 185 -6.63 8.17 5.11
N ARG A 186 -7.73 7.96 4.38
CA ARG A 186 -8.64 6.83 4.64
C ARG A 186 -7.95 5.48 4.44
N ALA A 187 -7.03 5.37 3.48
CA ALA A 187 -6.28 4.15 3.24
C ALA A 187 -5.31 3.83 4.39
N LEU A 188 -4.69 4.85 4.98
CA LEU A 188 -3.90 4.67 6.20
C LEU A 188 -4.77 4.30 7.41
N GLU A 189 -5.95 4.89 7.54
CA GLU A 189 -6.91 4.52 8.61
C GLU A 189 -7.36 3.06 8.50
N ILE A 190 -7.65 2.59 7.28
CA ILE A 190 -7.95 1.18 6.98
C ILE A 190 -6.75 0.31 7.37
N GLU A 191 -5.54 0.67 6.97
CA GLU A 191 -4.32 -0.08 7.26
C GLU A 191 -4.06 -0.21 8.77
N LYS A 192 -4.24 0.88 9.53
CA LYS A 192 -4.00 0.95 10.98
C LYS A 192 -5.10 0.26 11.79
N ARG A 193 -6.24 -0.07 11.21
CA ARG A 193 -7.36 -0.70 11.93
C ARG A 193 -6.94 -2.10 12.42
N SER A 194 -7.12 -2.37 13.69
CA SER A 194 -6.80 -3.68 14.28
C SER A 194 -7.88 -4.10 15.25
N LYS A 195 -7.87 -5.39 15.60
CA LYS A 195 -8.81 -5.99 16.54
C LYS A 195 -8.96 -5.11 17.78
N ILE A 196 -10.20 -4.72 18.06
CA ILE A 196 -10.54 -4.02 19.30
C ILE A 196 -10.31 -5.03 20.43
N SER A 197 -9.27 -4.82 21.23
CA SER A 197 -9.11 -5.53 22.50
C SER A 197 -10.35 -5.23 23.34
N LYS A 198 -11.20 -6.24 23.54
CA LYS A 198 -12.26 -6.20 24.56
C LYS A 198 -11.64 -6.30 25.94
#